data_AF-A0A367F327-F1
#
_entry.id   AF-A0A367F327-F1
#
_cell.length_a   1.000
_cell.length_b   1.000
_cell.length_c   1.000
_cell.angle_alpha   90.00
_cell.angle_beta   90.00
_cell.angle_gamma   90.00
#
_symmetry.space_group_name_H-M   'P 1'
#
loop_
_entity.id
_entity.type
_entity.pdbx_description
1 polymer ?
#
loop_
_entity_poly.entity_id
_entity_poly.type
_entity_poly.pdbx_seq_one_letter_code
_entity_poly.pdbx_strand_id
1 'polypeptide(L)'
;MSQQTEEIDGIRAHEMQLTPPYPHTDPAGLLRMVFVMPFGHPYSLMCNGPMSLYDLINRSEDIPALAERAIQYDCLVRDGNQLVIPDGEPYRSIESPLPVSEADVLGLSVINSGDLHSVFRLLDLAGVPRRAADRLPGVHPLVVGGNSGLADPEPMADYLDVVALGEAERSLPELLRILHAYRAQPSAAHAPLYEQIVGVPGLYVPSLYAPDFLPGGGVRHVQPKAPTAPEAVHAQYLEVGDLHPAHFTYPLTDGTAAGLHPVVGCRHSCGFCNLGVPPFRQAPLDMLTRYVDRLEDLQVEKVIISAPTFTQYRHRQELLEHIHAYAQRAAADGRKVTTIIGSVRADELSAHYLDSVTELGDFGHLFTELNLSQARGIITIAPEWAAGDLVALYGKTQTRERVNKAIDLCRASEDINTIMLYFIVGAPGEHPADRLAIADYARDVRERLGHADGSVIVKLHQFMPKPGTPSQRLRMADPDLVEDYAKQIADRLRTLVGEEQYTQHYRVVPGDTSRMHLEVVCSRGDRRIGHVLEDLYTAGTDLRTLTKDQLVEALDKRGLDYNRHLRHMDEPVLPWHTINHVNRDAEQQFTDAILAREGR
;
A
#
# COMPACT_ATOMS: atom_id res chain seq x y z
N MET A 1 -36.64 -1.74 -5.32
CA MET A 1 -35.62 -1.89 -4.26
C MET A 1 -34.69 -0.68 -4.41
N SER A 2 -33.91 -0.33 -3.41
CA SER A 2 -32.96 0.77 -3.62
C SER A 2 -31.80 0.34 -4.50
N GLN A 3 -31.14 1.29 -5.16
CA GLN A 3 -29.98 1.01 -5.99
C GLN A 3 -28.87 0.31 -5.18
N GLN A 4 -28.66 0.73 -3.93
CA GLN A 4 -27.71 0.08 -3.03
C GLN A 4 -28.13 -1.37 -2.72
N THR A 5 -29.41 -1.63 -2.47
CA THR A 5 -29.90 -3.01 -2.25
C THR A 5 -29.67 -3.88 -3.49
N GLU A 6 -30.01 -3.37 -4.67
CA GLU A 6 -29.84 -4.08 -5.94
C GLU A 6 -28.36 -4.40 -6.21
N GLU A 7 -27.46 -3.46 -5.92
CA GLU A 7 -26.02 -3.67 -6.07
C GLU A 7 -25.47 -4.68 -5.05
N ILE A 8 -25.86 -4.58 -3.77
CA ILE A 8 -25.46 -5.55 -2.72
C ILE A 8 -25.95 -6.96 -3.07
N ASP A 9 -27.21 -7.10 -3.50
CA ASP A 9 -27.76 -8.40 -3.91
C ASP A 9 -27.02 -8.94 -5.14
N GLY A 10 -26.64 -8.06 -6.07
CA GLY A 10 -25.77 -8.38 -7.19
C GLY A 10 -24.42 -8.93 -6.73
N ILE A 11 -23.74 -8.24 -5.81
CA ILE A 11 -22.45 -8.69 -5.26
C ILE A 11 -22.60 -10.08 -4.60
N ARG A 12 -23.58 -10.25 -3.72
CA ARG A 12 -23.83 -11.52 -3.02
C ARG A 12 -24.13 -12.69 -3.96
N ALA A 13 -24.74 -12.42 -5.11
CA ALA A 13 -25.09 -13.44 -6.09
C ALA A 13 -23.87 -13.97 -6.87
N HIS A 14 -22.78 -13.20 -6.95
CA HIS A 14 -21.59 -13.56 -7.74
C HIS A 14 -20.37 -13.89 -6.88
N GLU A 15 -20.33 -13.47 -5.62
CA GLU A 15 -19.24 -13.80 -4.72
C GLU A 15 -19.21 -15.30 -4.36
N MET A 16 -18.02 -15.87 -4.48
CA MET A 16 -17.72 -17.25 -4.18
C MET A 16 -16.65 -17.32 -3.10
N GLN A 17 -16.84 -18.25 -2.17
CA GLN A 17 -15.86 -18.52 -1.13
C GLN A 17 -14.77 -19.47 -1.62
N LEU A 18 -13.52 -19.01 -1.52
CA LEU A 18 -12.32 -19.77 -1.87
C LEU A 18 -11.86 -20.70 -0.73
N THR A 19 -12.60 -20.67 0.36
CA THR A 19 -12.36 -21.40 1.60
C THR A 19 -13.68 -22.06 2.04
N PRO A 20 -13.67 -22.98 3.03
CA PRO A 20 -14.91 -23.56 3.53
C PRO A 20 -15.89 -22.48 4.04
N PRO A 21 -17.21 -22.74 3.99
CA PRO A 21 -18.23 -21.86 4.56
C PRO A 21 -17.90 -21.40 5.97
N TYR A 22 -18.25 -20.16 6.30
CA TYR A 22 -18.17 -19.69 7.67
C TYR A 22 -19.09 -20.51 8.58
N PRO A 23 -18.69 -20.77 9.84
CA PRO A 23 -19.58 -21.39 10.81
C PRO A 23 -20.85 -20.55 10.98
N HIS A 24 -21.97 -21.22 11.28
CA HIS A 24 -23.19 -20.51 11.63
C HIS A 24 -23.03 -19.94 13.04
N THR A 25 -22.96 -18.62 13.13
CA THR A 25 -22.80 -17.90 14.40
C THR A 25 -24.05 -17.10 14.71
N ASP A 26 -24.60 -17.25 15.92
CA ASP A 26 -25.70 -16.38 16.40
C ASP A 26 -25.13 -14.97 16.64
N PRO A 27 -25.61 -13.93 15.95
CA PRO A 27 -25.12 -12.57 16.14
C PRO A 27 -25.44 -12.00 17.52
N ALA A 28 -26.35 -12.62 18.30
CA ALA A 28 -26.75 -12.12 19.60
C ALA A 28 -25.55 -12.00 20.57
N GLY A 29 -25.28 -10.77 21.00
CA GLY A 29 -24.21 -10.45 21.95
C GLY A 29 -22.81 -10.29 21.33
N LEU A 30 -22.66 -10.50 20.01
CA LEU A 30 -21.40 -10.27 19.32
C LEU A 30 -21.26 -8.81 18.90
N LEU A 31 -20.01 -8.34 18.84
CA LEU A 31 -19.69 -7.03 18.29
C LEU A 31 -19.83 -7.05 16.75
N ARG A 32 -20.33 -5.96 16.19
CA ARG A 32 -20.35 -5.73 14.75
C ARG A 32 -19.15 -4.91 14.32
N MET A 33 -18.20 -5.53 13.61
CA MET A 33 -17.05 -4.85 13.01
C MET A 33 -17.26 -4.69 11.51
N VAL A 34 -17.19 -3.46 11.00
CA VAL A 34 -17.31 -3.20 9.56
C VAL A 34 -15.99 -2.70 9.01
N PHE A 35 -15.39 -3.43 8.07
CA PHE A 35 -14.26 -2.94 7.28
C PHE A 35 -14.77 -2.06 6.14
N VAL A 36 -14.44 -0.77 6.17
CA VAL A 36 -14.83 0.18 5.13
C VAL A 36 -13.68 0.34 4.15
N MET A 37 -13.86 -0.13 2.92
CA MET A 37 -12.83 -0.16 1.88
C MET A 37 -13.08 0.94 0.85
N PRO A 38 -12.07 1.78 0.51
CA PRO A 38 -12.24 2.93 -0.38
C PRO A 38 -12.23 2.56 -1.87
N PHE A 39 -12.70 1.36 -2.21
CA PHE A 39 -12.68 0.80 -3.55
C PHE A 39 -14.01 0.15 -3.90
N GLY A 40 -14.33 0.10 -5.19
CA GLY A 40 -15.44 -0.70 -5.71
C GLY A 40 -15.19 -2.20 -5.58
N HIS A 41 -16.19 -3.00 -5.90
CA HIS A 41 -16.22 -4.42 -5.56
C HIS A 41 -15.00 -5.23 -6.02
N PRO A 42 -14.56 -5.21 -7.29
CA PRO A 42 -13.43 -6.04 -7.73
C PRO A 42 -12.12 -5.74 -7.00
N TYR A 43 -11.85 -4.46 -6.73
CA TYR A 43 -10.63 -4.03 -6.03
C TYR A 43 -10.73 -4.23 -4.50
N SER A 44 -11.94 -4.21 -3.93
CA SER A 44 -12.14 -4.49 -2.51
C SER A 44 -11.71 -5.92 -2.14
N LEU A 45 -11.92 -6.89 -3.04
CA LEU A 45 -11.47 -8.28 -2.87
C LEU A 45 -9.94 -8.40 -2.81
N MET A 46 -9.22 -7.43 -3.40
CA MET A 46 -7.75 -7.38 -3.40
C MET A 46 -7.17 -6.69 -2.16
N CYS A 47 -8.01 -6.16 -1.26
CA CYS A 47 -7.57 -5.51 -0.03
C CYS A 47 -7.18 -6.55 1.02
N ASN A 48 -6.02 -7.20 0.82
CA ASN A 48 -5.61 -8.36 1.61
C ASN A 48 -5.59 -8.16 3.13
N GLY A 49 -5.16 -6.98 3.61
CA GLY A 49 -5.15 -6.69 5.05
C GLY A 49 -6.55 -6.81 5.66
N PRO A 50 -7.52 -5.96 5.25
CA PRO A 50 -8.91 -6.08 5.67
C PRO A 50 -9.55 -7.45 5.39
N MET A 51 -9.30 -8.04 4.22
CA MET A 51 -9.90 -9.33 3.84
C MET A 51 -9.37 -10.49 4.70
N SER A 52 -8.08 -10.48 5.05
CA SER A 52 -7.48 -11.46 5.97
C SER A 52 -8.13 -11.39 7.35
N LEU A 53 -8.29 -10.18 7.89
CA LEU A 53 -8.89 -9.95 9.20
C LEU A 53 -10.40 -10.25 9.21
N TYR A 54 -11.10 -9.94 8.12
CA TYR A 54 -12.50 -10.32 7.91
C TYR A 54 -12.67 -11.84 7.95
N ASP A 55 -11.86 -12.59 7.19
CA ASP A 55 -11.93 -14.06 7.18
C ASP A 55 -11.52 -14.66 8.54
N LEU A 56 -10.51 -14.10 9.20
CA LEU A 56 -10.11 -14.49 10.56
C LEU A 56 -11.26 -14.35 11.57
N ILE A 57 -11.91 -13.18 11.62
CA ILE A 57 -12.99 -12.91 12.57
C ILE A 57 -14.16 -13.85 12.32
N ASN A 58 -14.62 -13.96 11.06
CA ASN A 58 -15.79 -14.76 10.73
C ASN A 58 -15.58 -16.28 10.84
N ARG A 59 -14.32 -16.75 10.94
CA ARG A 59 -13.99 -18.16 11.18
C ARG A 59 -13.79 -18.51 12.65
N SER A 60 -13.54 -17.51 13.50
CA SER A 60 -13.10 -17.75 14.87
C SER A 60 -14.29 -17.66 15.82
N GLU A 61 -14.73 -18.79 16.36
CA GLU A 61 -15.83 -18.85 17.33
C GLU A 61 -15.49 -18.17 18.67
N ASP A 62 -14.21 -18.00 19.00
CA ASP A 62 -13.73 -17.40 20.24
C ASP A 62 -13.55 -15.86 20.16
N ILE A 63 -13.68 -15.28 18.97
CA ILE A 63 -13.68 -13.83 18.80
C ILE A 63 -15.13 -13.35 18.96
N PRO A 64 -15.43 -12.46 19.93
CA PRO A 64 -16.79 -12.04 20.21
C PRO A 64 -17.27 -10.97 19.21
N ALA A 65 -17.11 -11.22 17.92
CA ALA A 65 -17.45 -10.29 16.85
C ALA A 65 -17.82 -11.00 15.55
N LEU A 66 -18.58 -10.30 14.72
CA LEU A 66 -18.80 -10.61 13.30
C LEU A 66 -18.20 -9.48 12.45
N ALA A 67 -17.52 -9.87 11.39
CA ALA A 67 -16.93 -8.92 10.45
C ALA A 67 -17.80 -8.78 9.21
N GLU A 68 -17.96 -7.54 8.77
CA GLU A 68 -18.70 -7.13 7.58
C GLU A 68 -17.82 -6.24 6.70
N ARG A 69 -18.21 -6.05 5.44
CA ARG A 69 -17.51 -5.23 4.45
C ARG A 69 -18.45 -4.17 3.92
N ALA A 70 -18.01 -2.92 3.94
CA ALA A 70 -18.68 -1.83 3.24
C ALA A 70 -17.68 -1.25 2.24
N ILE A 71 -18.15 -0.97 1.03
CA ILE A 71 -17.30 -0.60 -0.10
C ILE A 71 -17.78 0.70 -0.74
N GLN A 72 -16.99 1.27 -1.64
CA GLN A 72 -17.46 2.36 -2.48
C GLN A 72 -18.32 1.78 -3.61
N TYR A 73 -19.62 1.61 -3.34
CA TYR A 73 -20.62 1.11 -4.29
C TYR A 73 -20.70 2.00 -5.55
N ASP A 74 -20.98 1.39 -6.70
CA ASP A 74 -21.12 2.06 -7.99
C ASP A 74 -22.34 3.00 -8.01
N CYS A 75 -23.37 2.72 -7.22
CA CYS A 75 -24.53 3.58 -7.07
C CYS A 75 -24.23 4.90 -6.32
N LEU A 76 -23.07 5.03 -5.65
CA LEU A 76 -22.74 6.25 -4.90
C LEU A 76 -22.51 7.44 -5.84
N VAL A 77 -23.05 8.59 -5.45
CA VAL A 77 -22.88 9.83 -6.19
C VAL A 77 -21.81 10.68 -5.52
N ARG A 78 -20.94 11.30 -6.32
CA ARG A 78 -19.95 12.24 -5.82
C ARG A 78 -20.56 13.63 -5.67
N ASP A 79 -20.45 14.20 -4.48
CA ASP A 79 -20.79 15.60 -4.20
C ASP A 79 -19.55 16.31 -3.63
N GLY A 80 -18.87 17.08 -4.48
CA GLY A 80 -17.53 17.61 -4.18
C GLY A 80 -16.55 16.49 -3.82
N ASN A 81 -16.09 16.47 -2.57
CA ASN A 81 -15.20 15.44 -2.03
C ASN A 81 -15.92 14.33 -1.25
N GLN A 82 -17.23 14.48 -1.04
CA GLN A 82 -18.09 13.50 -0.36
C GLN A 82 -18.64 12.46 -1.34
N LEU A 83 -19.04 11.33 -0.78
CA LEU A 83 -19.85 10.32 -1.45
C LEU A 83 -21.18 10.25 -0.74
N VAL A 84 -22.26 10.28 -1.50
CA VAL A 84 -23.62 10.23 -0.98
C VAL A 84 -24.37 9.08 -1.62
N ILE A 85 -25.26 8.48 -0.84
CA ILE A 85 -26.15 7.43 -1.32
C ILE A 85 -27.34 8.11 -1.99
N PRO A 86 -27.74 7.68 -3.19
CA PRO A 86 -28.99 8.13 -3.79
C PRO A 86 -30.17 7.96 -2.84
N ASP A 87 -31.16 8.85 -2.95
CA ASP A 87 -32.45 8.72 -2.26
C ASP A 87 -32.41 8.77 -0.71
N GLY A 88 -31.25 9.08 -0.12
CA GLY A 88 -31.10 9.33 1.32
C GLY A 88 -31.15 8.07 2.20
N GLU A 89 -30.91 6.90 1.62
CA GLU A 89 -30.86 5.65 2.39
C GLU A 89 -29.59 5.54 3.25
N PRO A 90 -29.63 4.77 4.36
CA PRO A 90 -28.45 4.56 5.18
C PRO A 90 -27.37 3.75 4.45
N TYR A 91 -26.11 4.11 4.62
CA TYR A 91 -24.97 3.32 4.15
C TYR A 91 -24.94 1.97 4.86
N ARG A 92 -24.90 0.87 4.12
CA ARG A 92 -24.95 -0.50 4.63
C ARG A 92 -23.72 -1.28 4.20
N SER A 93 -23.45 -2.37 4.91
CA SER A 93 -22.45 -3.35 4.51
C SER A 93 -23.04 -4.36 3.52
N ILE A 94 -22.18 -5.15 2.89
CA ILE A 94 -22.56 -6.26 2.04
C ILE A 94 -23.25 -7.35 2.88
N GLU A 95 -22.94 -7.53 4.15
CA GLU A 95 -23.45 -8.65 4.96
C GLU A 95 -24.72 -8.32 5.74
N SER A 96 -24.99 -7.05 6.04
CA SER A 96 -26.06 -6.65 6.96
C SER A 96 -26.91 -5.49 6.44
N PRO A 97 -28.25 -5.51 6.67
CA PRO A 97 -29.11 -4.37 6.34
C PRO A 97 -28.98 -3.21 7.33
N LEU A 98 -28.21 -3.36 8.41
CA LEU A 98 -28.03 -2.31 9.42
C LEU A 98 -27.12 -1.19 8.92
N PRO A 99 -27.41 0.08 9.26
CA PRO A 99 -26.53 1.21 8.94
C PRO A 99 -25.10 0.99 9.45
N VAL A 100 -24.10 1.33 8.66
CA VAL A 100 -22.68 1.26 9.04
C VAL A 100 -22.37 2.18 10.23
N SER A 101 -23.09 3.30 10.38
CA SER A 101 -23.00 4.19 11.55
C SER A 101 -23.35 3.50 12.88
N GLU A 102 -24.11 2.42 12.86
CA GLU A 102 -24.50 1.62 14.03
C GLU A 102 -23.54 0.44 14.30
N ALA A 103 -22.40 0.38 13.61
CA ALA A 103 -21.36 -0.59 13.91
C ALA A 103 -20.75 -0.33 15.30
N ASP A 104 -20.10 -1.36 15.85
CA ASP A 104 -19.35 -1.22 17.10
C ASP A 104 -17.92 -0.79 16.85
N VAL A 105 -17.36 -1.25 15.73
CA VAL A 105 -16.01 -0.94 15.28
C VAL A 105 -16.01 -0.70 13.78
N LEU A 106 -15.37 0.37 13.33
CA LEU A 106 -15.02 0.57 11.92
C LEU A 106 -13.54 0.32 11.69
N GLY A 107 -13.22 -0.59 10.77
CA GLY A 107 -11.86 -0.83 10.31
C GLY A 107 -11.58 -0.05 9.03
N LEU A 108 -10.61 0.87 9.06
CA LEU A 108 -10.17 1.65 7.91
C LEU A 108 -8.74 1.24 7.52
N SER A 109 -8.52 0.89 6.26
CA SER A 109 -7.19 0.55 5.73
C SER A 109 -6.71 1.64 4.79
N VAL A 110 -5.59 2.28 5.12
CA VAL A 110 -4.98 3.33 4.28
C VAL A 110 -3.68 2.82 3.68
N ILE A 111 -3.65 2.68 2.35
CA ILE A 111 -2.54 2.03 1.64
C ILE A 111 -1.38 3.02 1.39
N ASN A 112 -1.69 4.27 1.07
CA ASN A 112 -0.69 5.29 0.76
C ASN A 112 -0.94 6.57 1.58
N SER A 113 0.12 7.19 2.06
CA SER A 113 0.08 8.42 2.85
C SER A 113 -0.46 9.64 2.08
N GLY A 114 -0.33 9.72 0.76
CA GLY A 114 -1.00 10.75 -0.05
C GLY A 114 -2.54 10.66 0.01
N ASP A 115 -3.08 9.50 0.39
CA ASP A 115 -4.52 9.22 0.40
C ASP A 115 -5.14 9.33 1.80
N LEU A 116 -4.46 9.93 2.81
CA LEU A 116 -5.01 10.07 4.17
C LEU A 116 -6.37 10.79 4.21
N HIS A 117 -6.60 11.74 3.29
CA HIS A 117 -7.87 12.45 3.15
C HIS A 117 -9.06 11.51 2.83
N SER A 118 -8.81 10.30 2.34
CA SER A 118 -9.85 9.30 2.12
C SER A 118 -10.55 8.88 3.42
N VAL A 119 -9.87 8.99 4.58
CA VAL A 119 -10.46 8.73 5.90
C VAL A 119 -11.69 9.61 6.12
N PHE A 120 -11.63 10.91 5.77
CA PHE A 120 -12.78 11.81 5.91
C PHE A 120 -13.94 11.41 5.02
N ARG A 121 -13.64 11.03 3.77
CA ARG A 121 -14.65 10.56 2.82
C ARG A 121 -15.36 9.30 3.33
N LEU A 122 -14.61 8.36 3.91
CA LEU A 122 -15.18 7.13 4.45
C LEU A 122 -16.00 7.38 5.72
N LEU A 123 -15.56 8.26 6.61
CA LEU A 123 -16.29 8.62 7.83
C LEU A 123 -17.58 9.39 7.50
N ASP A 124 -17.53 10.33 6.57
CA ASP A 124 -18.70 11.06 6.09
C ASP A 124 -19.72 10.10 5.44
N LEU A 125 -19.27 9.21 4.57
CA LEU A 125 -20.11 8.19 3.95
C LEU A 125 -20.76 7.26 4.98
N ALA A 126 -20.01 6.90 6.03
CA ALA A 126 -20.52 6.09 7.13
C ALA A 126 -21.42 6.86 8.11
N GLY A 127 -21.53 8.19 8.00
CA GLY A 127 -22.27 9.02 8.95
C GLY A 127 -21.64 9.07 10.35
N VAL A 128 -20.31 8.94 10.44
CA VAL A 128 -19.55 8.96 11.70
C VAL A 128 -18.78 10.28 11.83
N PRO A 129 -18.81 10.96 12.99
CA PRO A 129 -18.01 12.17 13.19
C PRO A 129 -16.53 11.96 12.86
N ARG A 130 -15.96 12.89 12.08
CA ARG A 130 -14.58 12.79 11.59
C ARG A 130 -13.58 12.76 12.73
N ARG A 131 -13.70 13.67 13.69
CA ARG A 131 -12.78 13.79 14.82
C ARG A 131 -13.17 12.83 15.93
N ALA A 132 -12.20 12.13 16.48
CA ALA A 132 -12.39 11.20 17.59
C ALA A 132 -13.03 11.90 18.82
N ALA A 133 -12.68 13.17 19.06
CA ALA A 133 -13.24 13.96 20.17
C ALA A 133 -14.75 14.26 20.04
N ASP A 134 -15.30 14.21 18.81
CA ASP A 134 -16.72 14.46 18.55
C ASP A 134 -17.56 13.16 18.60
N ARG A 135 -16.91 11.99 18.77
CA ARG A 135 -17.57 10.70 18.85
C ARG A 135 -18.05 10.42 20.28
N LEU A 136 -19.36 10.27 20.40
CA LEU A 136 -20.01 9.83 21.63
C LEU A 136 -19.84 8.31 21.87
N PRO A 137 -19.26 7.87 23.01
CA PRO A 137 -19.16 6.46 23.36
C PRO A 137 -20.52 5.78 23.46
N GLY A 138 -20.64 4.57 22.90
CA GLY A 138 -21.88 3.80 22.89
C GLY A 138 -22.92 4.26 21.85
N VAL A 139 -22.63 5.33 21.10
CA VAL A 139 -23.44 5.80 19.97
C VAL A 139 -22.67 5.64 18.67
N HIS A 140 -21.42 6.09 18.63
CA HIS A 140 -20.58 5.97 17.44
C HIS A 140 -19.60 4.80 17.56
N PRO A 141 -19.20 4.19 16.43
CA PRO A 141 -18.21 3.12 16.41
C PRO A 141 -16.83 3.61 16.86
N LEU A 142 -16.05 2.68 17.42
CA LEU A 142 -14.61 2.85 17.55
C LEU A 142 -13.97 2.80 16.16
N VAL A 143 -13.15 3.78 15.78
CA VAL A 143 -12.49 3.81 14.47
C VAL A 143 -11.05 3.33 14.58
N VAL A 144 -10.76 2.19 13.96
CA VAL A 144 -9.45 1.54 13.94
C VAL A 144 -8.82 1.70 12.55
N GLY A 145 -7.68 2.35 12.47
CA GLY A 145 -6.89 2.48 11.26
C GLY A 145 -5.77 1.45 11.15
N GLY A 146 -5.29 1.17 9.94
CA GLY A 146 -4.07 0.38 9.73
C GLY A 146 -3.53 0.46 8.31
N ASN A 147 -2.52 -0.37 8.03
CA ASN A 147 -1.80 -0.48 6.75
C ASN A 147 -0.73 0.62 6.53
N SER A 148 0.09 0.46 5.50
CA SER A 148 1.35 1.18 5.29
C SER A 148 1.22 2.68 5.01
N GLY A 149 0.03 3.18 4.66
CA GLY A 149 -0.25 4.60 4.55
C GLY A 149 -0.20 5.33 5.90
N LEU A 150 -0.30 4.60 7.01
CA LEU A 150 -0.16 5.09 8.38
C LEU A 150 1.21 4.76 8.98
N ALA A 151 2.25 4.61 8.15
CA ALA A 151 3.64 4.50 8.64
C ALA A 151 4.05 5.72 9.50
N ASP A 152 3.45 6.89 9.24
CA ASP A 152 3.30 7.98 10.20
C ASP A 152 1.80 8.17 10.47
N PRO A 153 1.29 7.78 11.65
CA PRO A 153 -0.12 7.92 11.99
C PRO A 153 -0.46 9.31 12.53
N GLU A 154 0.53 10.15 12.83
CA GLU A 154 0.28 11.43 13.52
C GLU A 154 -0.65 12.35 12.75
N PRO A 155 -0.54 12.51 11.42
CA PRO A 155 -1.50 13.34 10.69
C PRO A 155 -2.96 12.90 10.87
N MET A 156 -3.24 11.63 11.18
CA MET A 156 -4.59 11.11 11.43
C MET A 156 -4.91 10.90 12.92
N ALA A 157 -4.03 11.34 13.84
CA ALA A 157 -4.16 11.09 15.28
C ALA A 157 -5.46 11.61 15.90
N ASP A 158 -6.00 12.72 15.37
CA ASP A 158 -7.26 13.30 15.88
C ASP A 158 -8.52 12.66 15.24
N TYR A 159 -8.34 11.74 14.29
CA TYR A 159 -9.42 11.13 13.48
C TYR A 159 -9.53 9.61 13.70
N LEU A 160 -8.49 8.95 14.19
CA LEU A 160 -8.47 7.52 14.47
C LEU A 160 -8.41 7.29 15.99
N ASP A 161 -9.26 6.40 16.50
CA ASP A 161 -9.24 6.04 17.93
C ASP A 161 -8.07 5.10 18.25
N VAL A 162 -7.80 4.16 17.34
CA VAL A 162 -6.71 3.19 17.44
C VAL A 162 -6.05 3.02 16.08
N VAL A 163 -4.73 2.81 16.05
CA VAL A 163 -3.99 2.42 14.85
C VAL A 163 -3.32 1.07 15.11
N ALA A 164 -3.64 0.08 14.28
CA ALA A 164 -2.97 -1.21 14.27
C ALA A 164 -1.70 -1.13 13.41
N LEU A 165 -0.55 -1.33 14.05
CA LEU A 165 0.78 -1.24 13.47
C LEU A 165 1.32 -2.64 13.15
N GLY A 166 1.64 -2.88 11.89
CA GLY A 166 2.10 -4.19 11.42
C GLY A 166 0.92 -5.14 11.17
N GLU A 167 1.04 -6.36 11.68
CA GLU A 167 0.10 -7.46 11.52
C GLU A 167 -0.90 -7.48 12.68
N ALA A 168 -2.19 -7.53 12.36
CA ALA A 168 -3.27 -7.33 13.32
C ALA A 168 -3.98 -8.63 13.72
N GLU A 169 -3.52 -9.79 13.22
CA GLU A 169 -4.11 -11.11 13.46
C GLU A 169 -4.10 -11.53 14.94
N ARG A 170 -3.31 -10.86 15.79
CA ARG A 170 -3.35 -11.01 17.26
C ARG A 170 -3.93 -9.79 17.95
N SER A 171 -3.52 -8.59 17.55
CA SER A 171 -3.88 -7.35 18.24
C SER A 171 -5.35 -6.95 18.05
N LEU A 172 -5.92 -7.15 16.86
CA LEU A 172 -7.33 -6.81 16.59
C LEU A 172 -8.31 -7.75 17.33
N PRO A 173 -8.15 -9.09 17.30
CA PRO A 173 -8.97 -9.98 18.14
C PRO A 173 -8.93 -9.60 19.62
N GLU A 174 -7.77 -9.20 20.14
CA GLU A 174 -7.64 -8.80 21.53
C GLU A 174 -8.35 -7.48 21.83
N LEU A 175 -8.26 -6.48 20.94
CA LEU A 175 -9.06 -5.26 21.02
C LEU A 175 -10.56 -5.59 21.07
N LEU A 176 -11.04 -6.50 20.22
CA LEU A 176 -12.44 -6.90 20.19
C LEU A 176 -12.87 -7.58 21.51
N ARG A 177 -12.03 -8.44 22.09
CA ARG A 177 -12.32 -9.05 23.41
C ARG A 177 -12.39 -8.01 24.53
N ILE A 178 -11.44 -7.06 24.54
CA ILE A 178 -11.42 -5.95 25.51
C ILE A 178 -12.69 -5.09 25.37
N LEU A 179 -13.06 -4.70 24.15
CA LEU A 179 -14.24 -3.88 23.88
C LEU A 179 -15.53 -4.62 24.28
N HIS A 180 -15.65 -5.89 23.94
CA HIS A 180 -16.80 -6.72 24.30
C HIS A 180 -16.95 -6.83 25.82
N ALA A 181 -15.86 -7.14 26.54
CA ALA A 181 -15.86 -7.21 28.00
C ALA A 181 -16.20 -5.86 28.65
N TYR A 182 -15.64 -4.77 28.13
CA TYR A 182 -15.90 -3.41 28.62
C TYR A 182 -17.39 -3.03 28.51
N ARG A 183 -18.06 -3.42 27.41
CA ARG A 183 -19.50 -3.19 27.21
C ARG A 183 -20.39 -4.05 28.10
N ALA A 184 -19.96 -5.28 28.41
CA ALA A 184 -20.71 -6.17 29.29
C ALA A 184 -20.67 -5.73 30.76
N GLN A 185 -19.61 -5.02 31.18
CA GLN A 185 -19.41 -4.59 32.57
C GLN A 185 -18.98 -3.11 32.65
N PRO A 186 -19.87 -2.16 32.33
CA PRO A 186 -19.57 -0.73 32.43
C PRO A 186 -19.53 -0.31 33.91
N SER A 187 -18.42 -0.58 34.60
CA SER A 187 -18.18 -0.15 35.98
C SER A 187 -17.11 0.94 36.00
N ALA A 188 -17.35 2.00 36.78
CA ALA A 188 -16.37 3.07 37.05
C ALA A 188 -15.10 2.56 37.75
N ALA A 189 -15.05 1.30 38.18
CA ALA A 189 -13.88 0.66 38.76
C ALA A 189 -12.88 0.10 37.72
N HIS A 190 -13.26 -0.03 36.44
CA HIS A 190 -12.34 -0.46 35.39
C HIS A 190 -11.51 0.71 34.87
N ALA A 191 -10.28 0.43 34.44
CA ALA A 191 -9.47 1.41 33.72
C ALA A 191 -10.23 1.88 32.45
N PRO A 192 -10.07 3.15 32.02
CA PRO A 192 -10.66 3.63 30.78
C PRO A 192 -10.35 2.71 29.60
N LEU A 193 -11.29 2.52 28.68
CA LEU A 193 -11.16 1.59 27.55
C LEU A 193 -9.81 1.74 26.82
N TYR A 194 -9.40 2.98 26.52
CA TYR A 194 -8.15 3.28 25.82
C TYR A 194 -6.90 2.88 26.61
N GLU A 195 -6.93 2.94 27.94
CA GLU A 195 -5.83 2.46 28.79
C GLU A 195 -5.75 0.93 28.85
N GLN A 196 -6.86 0.22 28.60
CA GLN A 196 -6.83 -1.24 28.43
C GLN A 196 -6.29 -1.62 27.04
N ILE A 197 -6.76 -0.93 25.99
CA ILE A 197 -6.35 -1.19 24.60
C ILE A 197 -4.86 -0.89 24.39
N VAL A 198 -4.32 0.18 24.97
CA VAL A 198 -2.91 0.57 24.78
C VAL A 198 -1.91 -0.48 25.33
N GLY A 199 -2.36 -1.37 26.20
CA GLY A 199 -1.56 -2.50 26.69
C GLY A 199 -1.39 -3.63 25.67
N VAL A 200 -2.13 -3.62 24.56
CA VAL A 200 -2.06 -4.65 23.51
C VAL A 200 -0.90 -4.33 22.55
N PRO A 201 0.05 -5.26 22.35
CA PRO A 201 1.14 -5.08 21.39
C PRO A 201 0.64 -4.77 19.97
N GLY A 202 1.30 -3.85 19.29
CA GLY A 202 0.91 -3.43 17.93
C GLY A 202 -0.23 -2.41 17.86
N LEU A 203 -0.85 -2.02 18.98
CA LEU A 203 -1.89 -0.99 18.99
C LEU A 203 -1.35 0.36 19.49
N TYR A 204 -1.48 1.37 18.65
CA TYR A 204 -1.23 2.76 19.00
C TYR A 204 -2.55 3.48 19.26
N VAL A 205 -2.68 4.16 20.41
CA VAL A 205 -3.88 4.92 20.80
C VAL A 205 -3.53 6.41 20.86
N PRO A 206 -3.77 7.20 19.80
CA PRO A 206 -3.19 8.53 19.65
C PRO A 206 -3.60 9.53 20.74
N SER A 207 -4.82 9.39 21.26
CA SER A 207 -5.40 10.27 22.29
C SER A 207 -4.62 10.24 23.61
N LEU A 208 -3.89 9.16 23.88
CA LEU A 208 -3.05 8.97 25.08
C LEU A 208 -1.68 9.64 24.98
N TYR A 209 -1.38 10.35 23.90
CA TYR A 209 -0.11 11.06 23.72
C TYR A 209 -0.37 12.54 23.46
N ALA A 210 0.45 13.40 24.08
CA ALA A 210 0.41 14.86 23.98
C ALA A 210 1.70 15.37 23.33
N PRO A 211 1.69 15.76 22.05
CA PRO A 211 2.84 16.41 21.43
C PRO A 211 2.95 17.89 21.85
N ASP A 212 4.16 18.34 22.16
CA ASP A 212 4.54 19.75 22.19
C ASP A 212 5.10 20.13 20.81
N PHE A 213 4.47 21.08 20.13
CA PHE A 213 4.74 21.37 18.74
C PHE A 213 5.85 22.41 18.55
N LEU A 214 6.57 22.30 17.42
CA LEU A 214 7.49 23.33 16.96
C LEU A 214 6.76 24.34 16.04
N PRO A 215 7.24 25.61 15.97
CA PRO A 215 6.77 26.58 14.98
C PRO A 215 6.99 26.08 13.55
N GLY A 216 6.02 26.30 12.65
CA GLY A 216 6.11 25.89 11.24
C GLY A 216 5.95 24.39 10.99
N GLY A 217 5.67 23.59 12.02
CA GLY A 217 5.55 22.13 11.92
C GLY A 217 6.57 21.40 12.82
N GLY A 218 6.42 20.09 12.99
CA GLY A 218 7.29 19.23 13.80
C GLY A 218 6.96 19.24 15.30
N VAL A 219 7.71 18.42 16.04
CA VAL A 219 7.45 18.13 17.45
C VAL A 219 8.73 18.32 18.27
N ARG A 220 8.61 18.98 19.42
CA ARG A 220 9.69 19.17 20.40
C ARG A 220 9.79 17.97 21.33
N HIS A 221 8.65 17.48 21.81
CA HIS A 221 8.53 16.39 22.77
C HIS A 221 7.15 15.73 22.66
N VAL A 222 7.03 14.44 22.97
CA VAL A 222 5.75 13.73 23.09
C VAL A 222 5.61 13.16 24.50
N GLN A 223 4.54 13.52 25.22
CA GLN A 223 4.28 13.04 26.58
C GLN A 223 3.13 12.03 26.59
N PRO A 224 3.32 10.81 27.13
CA PRO A 224 2.21 9.94 27.50
C PRO A 224 1.30 10.63 28.53
N LYS A 225 -0.01 10.52 28.35
CA LYS A 225 -1.05 11.10 29.24
C LYS A 225 -1.50 10.14 30.34
N ALA A 226 -1.18 8.86 30.22
CA ALA A 226 -1.53 7.82 31.18
C ALA A 226 -0.29 6.99 31.54
N PRO A 227 -0.15 6.52 32.80
CA PRO A 227 0.96 5.65 33.19
C PRO A 227 1.00 4.30 32.45
N THR A 228 -0.14 3.87 31.92
CA THR A 228 -0.30 2.64 31.13
C THR A 228 0.14 2.80 29.67
N ALA A 229 0.23 4.03 29.17
CA ALA A 229 0.68 4.29 27.81
C ALA A 229 2.21 4.17 27.74
N PRO A 230 2.76 3.26 26.91
CA PRO A 230 4.20 3.07 26.78
C PRO A 230 4.85 4.28 26.10
N GLU A 231 6.12 4.54 26.39
CA GLU A 231 6.86 5.61 25.70
C GLU A 231 7.08 5.31 24.20
N ALA A 232 7.17 4.03 23.86
CA ALA A 232 7.32 3.55 22.50
C ALA A 232 6.33 2.41 22.21
N VAL A 233 5.70 2.45 21.04
CA VAL A 233 4.81 1.42 20.52
C VAL A 233 5.47 0.78 19.32
N HIS A 234 5.56 -0.55 19.31
CA HIS A 234 6.19 -1.30 18.24
C HIS A 234 5.15 -1.99 17.37
N ALA A 235 5.38 -1.97 16.06
CA ALA A 235 4.62 -2.78 15.11
C ALA A 235 4.76 -4.27 15.46
N GLN A 236 3.68 -5.02 15.28
CA GLN A 236 3.68 -6.46 15.49
C GLN A 236 4.00 -7.18 14.17
N TYR A 237 4.98 -8.10 14.21
CA TYR A 237 5.28 -9.02 13.11
C TYR A 237 5.28 -10.43 13.67
N LEU A 238 4.40 -11.27 13.14
CA LEU A 238 4.11 -12.62 13.62
C LEU A 238 4.96 -13.68 12.92
N GLU A 239 5.08 -14.86 13.50
CA GLU A 239 5.67 -15.98 12.77
C GLU A 239 4.68 -16.55 11.75
N VAL A 240 5.17 -17.25 10.72
CA VAL A 240 4.31 -17.83 9.67
C VAL A 240 3.19 -18.72 10.24
N GLY A 241 3.48 -19.46 11.32
CA GLY A 241 2.49 -20.33 11.98
C GLY A 241 1.42 -19.58 12.77
N ASP A 242 1.63 -18.30 13.08
CA ASP A 242 0.68 -17.42 13.76
C ASP A 242 -0.12 -16.56 12.78
N LEU A 243 0.28 -16.51 11.51
CA LEU A 243 -0.44 -15.81 10.46
C LEU A 243 -1.67 -16.61 10.01
N HIS A 244 -2.78 -15.91 9.88
CA HIS A 244 -4.01 -16.48 9.35
C HIS A 244 -3.82 -16.86 7.87
N PRO A 245 -4.37 -17.99 7.36
CA PRO A 245 -4.18 -18.41 5.95
C PRO A 245 -4.56 -17.34 4.92
N ALA A 246 -5.62 -16.56 5.19
CA ALA A 246 -6.04 -15.46 4.33
C ALA A 246 -5.05 -14.28 4.28
N HIS A 247 -3.99 -14.30 5.09
CA HIS A 247 -2.84 -13.42 4.90
C HIS A 247 -2.11 -13.73 3.58
N PHE A 248 -2.10 -15.00 3.17
CA PHE A 248 -1.39 -15.48 1.99
C PHE A 248 -2.30 -15.71 0.77
N THR A 249 -3.63 -15.78 0.94
CA THR A 249 -4.57 -16.11 -0.14
C THR A 249 -5.87 -15.35 0.03
N TYR A 250 -6.49 -14.90 -1.06
CA TYR A 250 -7.78 -14.22 -0.94
C TYR A 250 -8.86 -15.18 -0.41
N PRO A 251 -9.72 -14.76 0.51
CA PRO A 251 -10.79 -15.62 1.03
C PRO A 251 -12.01 -15.69 0.10
N LEU A 252 -12.20 -14.67 -0.75
CA LEU A 252 -13.35 -14.49 -1.63
C LEU A 252 -12.90 -14.15 -3.06
N THR A 253 -13.71 -14.50 -4.05
CA THR A 253 -13.58 -14.10 -5.46
C THR A 253 -14.97 -13.87 -6.06
N ASP A 254 -15.06 -13.09 -7.13
CA ASP A 254 -16.24 -13.00 -8.00
C ASP A 254 -16.15 -13.94 -9.22
N GLY A 255 -15.11 -14.80 -9.26
CA GLY A 255 -14.80 -15.69 -10.38
C GLY A 255 -13.86 -15.08 -11.42
N THR A 256 -13.71 -13.76 -11.44
CA THR A 256 -12.89 -13.07 -12.45
C THR A 256 -11.40 -13.10 -12.10
N ALA A 257 -11.08 -13.04 -10.80
CA ALA A 257 -9.70 -13.04 -10.33
C ALA A 257 -9.58 -13.52 -8.87
N ALA A 258 -8.45 -14.15 -8.56
CA ALA A 258 -8.08 -14.50 -7.20
C ALA A 258 -6.57 -14.35 -7.00
N GLY A 259 -6.16 -13.87 -5.84
CA GLY A 259 -4.77 -13.56 -5.54
C GLY A 259 -4.16 -14.43 -4.46
N LEU A 260 -2.83 -14.53 -4.50
CA LEU A 260 -1.99 -15.18 -3.52
C LEU A 260 -0.71 -14.37 -3.27
N HIS A 261 -0.16 -14.46 -2.06
CA HIS A 261 1.01 -13.74 -1.57
C HIS A 261 2.05 -14.75 -1.07
N PRO A 262 2.97 -15.24 -1.91
CA PRO A 262 3.92 -16.28 -1.50
C PRO A 262 4.95 -15.81 -0.47
N VAL A 263 5.18 -14.51 -0.36
CA VAL A 263 6.19 -13.91 0.53
C VAL A 263 5.65 -12.67 1.21
N VAL A 264 6.12 -12.45 2.44
CA VAL A 264 5.86 -11.25 3.25
C VAL A 264 7.21 -10.66 3.66
N GLY A 265 7.37 -9.35 3.52
CA GLY A 265 8.66 -8.68 3.68
C GLY A 265 9.63 -8.93 2.52
N CYS A 266 10.87 -8.49 2.69
CA CYS A 266 11.92 -8.57 1.68
C CYS A 266 13.26 -8.94 2.31
N ARG A 267 14.06 -9.79 1.65
CA ARG A 267 15.43 -10.12 2.13
C ARG A 267 16.44 -8.98 1.94
N HIS A 268 16.07 -7.94 1.19
CA HIS A 268 16.93 -6.78 0.94
C HIS A 268 16.58 -5.64 1.88
N SER A 269 17.59 -4.88 2.30
CA SER A 269 17.46 -3.74 3.21
C SER A 269 17.78 -2.43 2.49
N CYS A 270 17.02 -2.12 1.44
CA CYS A 270 17.13 -0.84 0.74
C CYS A 270 16.79 0.30 1.73
N GLY A 271 17.67 1.30 1.86
CA GLY A 271 17.58 2.33 2.91
C GLY A 271 16.36 3.25 2.85
N PHE A 272 15.52 3.12 1.83
CA PHE A 272 14.34 3.93 1.55
C PHE A 272 13.03 3.13 1.50
N CYS A 273 13.06 1.82 1.76
CA CYS A 273 11.93 0.92 1.50
C CYS A 273 11.40 0.26 2.78
N ASN A 274 10.10 0.42 3.05
CA ASN A 274 9.42 -0.22 4.19
C ASN A 274 9.25 -1.74 4.05
N LEU A 275 9.47 -2.32 2.86
CA LEU A 275 9.35 -3.77 2.66
C LEU A 275 10.44 -4.58 3.38
N GLY A 276 11.60 -3.96 3.64
CA GLY A 276 12.70 -4.58 4.38
C GLY A 276 12.57 -4.43 5.90
N VAL A 277 11.53 -3.75 6.39
CA VAL A 277 11.27 -3.56 7.82
C VAL A 277 10.69 -4.83 8.46
N PRO A 278 9.60 -5.44 7.95
CA PRO A 278 9.13 -6.72 8.49
C PRO A 278 10.12 -7.84 8.16
N PRO A 279 10.29 -8.84 9.05
CA PRO A 279 11.06 -10.04 8.76
C PRO A 279 10.54 -10.76 7.51
N PHE A 280 11.47 -11.20 6.67
CA PHE A 280 11.13 -11.98 5.48
C PHE A 280 10.56 -13.35 5.86
N ARG A 281 9.35 -13.63 5.38
CA ARG A 281 8.59 -14.86 5.64
C ARG A 281 7.96 -15.36 4.34
N GLN A 282 7.64 -16.65 4.29
CA GLN A 282 7.10 -17.29 3.07
C GLN A 282 5.96 -18.22 3.42
N ALA A 283 4.94 -18.27 2.56
CA ALA A 283 3.84 -19.20 2.70
C ALA A 283 4.31 -20.66 2.52
N PRO A 284 3.67 -21.64 3.19
CA PRO A 284 3.86 -23.06 2.86
C PRO A 284 3.40 -23.37 1.43
N LEU A 285 4.18 -24.17 0.68
CA LEU A 285 3.83 -24.53 -0.70
C LEU A 285 2.50 -25.28 -0.78
N ASP A 286 2.26 -26.23 0.13
CA ASP A 286 1.05 -27.05 0.16
C ASP A 286 -0.23 -26.22 0.36
N MET A 287 -0.12 -25.08 1.05
CA MET A 287 -1.22 -24.14 1.21
C MET A 287 -1.54 -23.47 -0.13
N LEU A 288 -0.51 -22.99 -0.83
CA LEU A 288 -0.69 -22.31 -2.11
C LEU A 288 -1.16 -23.26 -3.22
N THR A 289 -0.65 -24.49 -3.29
CA THR A 289 -1.08 -25.46 -4.30
C THR A 289 -2.53 -25.91 -4.08
N ARG A 290 -2.93 -26.16 -2.83
CA ARG A 290 -4.34 -26.45 -2.50
C ARG A 290 -5.26 -25.29 -2.84
N TYR A 291 -4.79 -24.07 -2.65
CA TYR A 291 -5.54 -22.88 -3.06
C TYR A 291 -5.70 -22.82 -4.58
N VAL A 292 -4.64 -23.10 -5.36
CA VAL A 292 -4.73 -23.18 -6.83
C VAL A 292 -5.68 -24.30 -7.28
N ASP A 293 -5.66 -25.48 -6.63
CA ASP A 293 -6.64 -26.54 -6.91
C ASP A 293 -8.07 -26.05 -6.70
N ARG A 294 -8.29 -25.25 -5.65
CA ARG A 294 -9.58 -24.64 -5.37
C ARG A 294 -9.98 -23.58 -6.39
N LEU A 295 -9.02 -22.81 -6.92
CA LEU A 295 -9.27 -21.88 -8.02
C LEU A 295 -9.69 -22.63 -9.29
N GLU A 296 -9.09 -23.79 -9.54
CA GLU A 296 -9.47 -24.67 -10.66
C GLU A 296 -10.89 -25.23 -10.51
N ASP A 297 -11.24 -25.74 -9.33
CA ASP A 297 -12.60 -26.24 -9.04
C ASP A 297 -13.67 -25.16 -9.30
N LEU A 298 -13.33 -23.91 -9.02
CA LEU A 298 -14.19 -22.74 -9.21
C LEU A 298 -14.00 -22.06 -10.57
N GLN A 299 -13.14 -22.62 -11.43
CA GLN A 299 -12.86 -22.15 -12.78
C GLN A 299 -12.43 -20.68 -12.87
N VAL A 300 -11.69 -20.18 -11.87
CA VAL A 300 -11.22 -18.79 -11.82
C VAL A 300 -10.24 -18.52 -12.96
N GLU A 301 -10.53 -17.49 -13.76
CA GLU A 301 -9.79 -17.21 -15.01
C GLU A 301 -8.48 -16.44 -14.81
N LYS A 302 -8.30 -15.79 -13.66
CA LYS A 302 -7.12 -14.96 -13.41
C LYS A 302 -6.50 -15.24 -12.05
N VAL A 303 -5.25 -15.69 -12.07
CA VAL A 303 -4.44 -15.94 -10.87
C VAL A 303 -3.47 -14.78 -10.68
N ILE A 304 -3.53 -14.10 -9.54
CA ILE A 304 -2.67 -12.95 -9.22
C ILE A 304 -1.63 -13.36 -8.18
N ILE A 305 -0.36 -13.43 -8.56
CA ILE A 305 0.77 -13.58 -7.65
C ILE A 305 1.19 -12.18 -7.21
N SER A 306 0.65 -11.74 -6.08
CA SER A 306 0.96 -10.45 -5.46
C SER A 306 2.14 -10.63 -4.50
N ALA A 307 3.35 -10.34 -4.99
CA ALA A 307 4.54 -10.33 -4.16
C ALA A 307 5.51 -9.24 -4.62
N PRO A 308 6.12 -8.49 -3.68
CA PRO A 308 7.11 -7.48 -4.05
C PRO A 308 8.38 -8.09 -4.66
N THR A 309 8.70 -9.34 -4.30
CA THR A 309 9.87 -10.08 -4.77
C THR A 309 9.55 -11.58 -4.89
N PHE A 310 8.63 -11.94 -5.81
CA PHE A 310 8.22 -13.35 -5.98
C PHE A 310 9.40 -14.31 -6.24
N THR A 311 10.46 -13.80 -6.89
CA THR A 311 11.73 -14.52 -7.12
C THR A 311 12.42 -14.99 -5.85
N GLN A 312 12.15 -14.38 -4.69
CA GLN A 312 12.67 -14.83 -3.40
C GLN A 312 11.93 -16.06 -2.86
N TYR A 313 10.74 -16.36 -3.38
CA TYR A 313 9.98 -17.53 -2.98
C TYR A 313 10.76 -18.81 -3.31
N ARG A 314 11.05 -19.60 -2.27
CA ARG A 314 11.90 -20.80 -2.42
C ARG A 314 11.27 -21.84 -3.33
N HIS A 315 9.92 -21.87 -3.37
CA HIS A 315 9.12 -22.82 -4.13
C HIS A 315 8.47 -22.22 -5.38
N ARG A 316 9.01 -21.12 -5.91
CA ARG A 316 8.43 -20.42 -7.06
C ARG A 316 8.25 -21.33 -8.28
N GLN A 317 9.20 -22.23 -8.53
CA GLN A 317 9.13 -23.15 -9.65
C GLN A 317 7.96 -24.13 -9.49
N GLU A 318 7.90 -24.83 -8.37
CA GLU A 318 6.84 -25.81 -8.11
C GLU A 318 5.45 -25.14 -8.13
N LEU A 319 5.34 -23.90 -7.62
CA LEU A 319 4.10 -23.14 -7.68
C LEU A 319 3.71 -22.74 -9.11
N LEU A 320 4.66 -22.26 -9.92
CA LEU A 320 4.40 -21.89 -11.32
C LEU A 320 4.03 -23.11 -12.16
N GLU A 321 4.71 -24.24 -11.97
CA GLU A 321 4.38 -25.51 -12.62
C GLU A 321 2.95 -25.96 -12.30
N HIS A 322 2.53 -25.80 -11.04
CA HIS A 322 1.17 -26.14 -10.60
C HIS A 322 0.09 -25.24 -11.23
N ILE A 323 0.36 -23.92 -11.29
CA ILE A 323 -0.53 -22.95 -11.96
C ILE A 323 -0.58 -23.21 -13.47
N HIS A 324 0.56 -23.50 -14.10
CA HIS A 324 0.62 -23.84 -15.52
C HIS A 324 -0.16 -25.12 -15.83
N ALA A 325 -0.08 -26.13 -14.97
CA ALA A 325 -0.85 -27.36 -15.13
C ALA A 325 -2.37 -27.09 -15.09
N TYR A 326 -2.83 -26.19 -14.21
CA TYR A 326 -4.22 -25.72 -14.23
C TYR A 326 -4.55 -25.01 -15.55
N ALA A 327 -3.71 -24.08 -16.00
CA ALA A 327 -3.93 -23.36 -17.25
C ALA A 327 -4.01 -24.29 -18.48
N GLN A 328 -3.18 -25.33 -18.56
CA GLN A 328 -3.22 -26.34 -19.61
C GLN A 328 -4.53 -27.13 -19.62
N ARG A 329 -5.00 -27.56 -18.43
CA ARG A 329 -6.28 -28.25 -18.31
C ARG A 329 -7.45 -27.35 -18.72
N ALA A 330 -7.45 -26.09 -18.29
CA ALA A 330 -8.45 -25.12 -18.69
C ALA A 330 -8.45 -24.86 -20.21
N ALA A 331 -7.27 -24.77 -20.84
CA ALA A 331 -7.13 -24.62 -22.28
C ALA A 331 -7.70 -25.80 -23.07
N ALA A 332 -7.59 -27.03 -22.55
CA ALA A 332 -8.19 -28.22 -23.14
C ALA A 332 -9.72 -28.14 -23.21
N ASP A 333 -10.33 -27.41 -22.28
CA ASP A 333 -11.78 -27.13 -22.23
C ASP A 333 -12.18 -25.84 -22.98
N GLY A 334 -11.25 -25.20 -23.69
CA GLY A 334 -11.48 -23.94 -24.40
C GLY A 334 -11.55 -22.70 -23.50
N ARG A 335 -11.14 -22.81 -22.22
CA ARG A 335 -11.04 -21.69 -21.27
C ARG A 335 -9.63 -21.12 -21.26
N LYS A 336 -9.50 -19.84 -20.90
CA LYS A 336 -8.20 -19.18 -20.79
C LYS A 336 -7.93 -18.79 -19.35
N VAL A 337 -6.86 -19.33 -18.78
CA VAL A 337 -6.36 -18.92 -17.46
C VAL A 337 -5.17 -18.00 -17.65
N THR A 338 -5.20 -16.83 -17.02
CA THR A 338 -4.17 -15.81 -17.10
C THR A 338 -3.47 -15.66 -15.76
N THR A 339 -2.14 -15.57 -15.76
CA THR A 339 -1.36 -15.36 -14.53
C THR A 339 -0.71 -13.98 -14.52
N ILE A 340 -1.00 -13.20 -13.49
CA ILE A 340 -0.39 -11.88 -13.26
C ILE A 340 0.63 -11.99 -12.15
N ILE A 341 1.86 -11.54 -12.39
CA ILE A 341 2.91 -11.50 -11.38
C ILE A 341 3.26 -10.04 -11.08
N GLY A 342 3.11 -9.64 -9.82
CA GLY A 342 3.14 -8.24 -9.39
C GLY A 342 4.45 -7.50 -9.71
N SER A 343 5.60 -7.98 -9.22
CA SER A 343 6.91 -7.36 -9.46
C SER A 343 8.05 -8.37 -9.35
N VAL A 344 9.12 -8.15 -10.12
CA VAL A 344 10.29 -9.03 -10.19
C VAL A 344 11.56 -8.21 -10.03
N ARG A 345 12.52 -8.71 -9.22
CA ARG A 345 13.86 -8.13 -9.15
C ARG A 345 14.73 -8.66 -10.27
N ALA A 346 15.39 -7.75 -11.00
CA ALA A 346 16.19 -8.14 -12.15
C ALA A 346 17.37 -9.06 -11.80
N ASP A 347 17.98 -8.88 -10.64
CA ASP A 347 19.12 -9.71 -10.22
C ASP A 347 18.73 -11.10 -9.72
N GLU A 348 17.44 -11.38 -9.59
CA GLU A 348 16.90 -12.68 -9.20
C GLU A 348 16.21 -13.38 -10.39
N LEU A 349 16.22 -12.75 -11.58
CA LEU A 349 15.69 -13.32 -12.82
C LEU A 349 16.58 -14.45 -13.32
N SER A 350 15.98 -15.59 -13.69
CA SER A 350 16.65 -16.73 -14.32
C SER A 350 15.97 -17.11 -15.63
N ALA A 351 16.69 -17.80 -16.52
CA ALA A 351 16.11 -18.35 -17.76
C ALA A 351 14.88 -19.18 -17.44
N HIS A 352 15.03 -20.14 -16.52
CA HIS A 352 13.94 -20.97 -16.04
C HIS A 352 12.75 -20.18 -15.50
N TYR A 353 12.98 -19.05 -14.80
CA TYR A 353 11.87 -18.23 -14.34
C TYR A 353 11.13 -17.60 -15.51
N LEU A 354 11.86 -17.08 -16.51
CA LEU A 354 11.23 -16.56 -17.72
C LEU A 354 10.52 -17.66 -18.51
N ASP A 355 11.12 -18.85 -18.66
CA ASP A 355 10.48 -20.00 -19.31
C ASP A 355 9.15 -20.31 -18.61
N SER A 356 9.17 -20.45 -17.28
CA SER A 356 7.95 -20.71 -16.50
C SER A 356 6.92 -19.56 -16.56
N VAL A 357 7.34 -18.30 -16.73
CA VAL A 357 6.43 -17.16 -16.87
C VAL A 357 5.85 -17.08 -18.28
N THR A 358 6.67 -17.34 -19.28
CA THR A 358 6.28 -17.38 -20.69
C THR A 358 5.33 -18.55 -20.97
N GLU A 359 5.57 -19.71 -20.36
CA GLU A 359 4.67 -20.87 -20.40
C GLU A 359 3.26 -20.57 -19.85
N LEU A 360 3.10 -19.51 -19.04
CA LEU A 360 1.79 -19.07 -18.54
C LEU A 360 0.99 -18.21 -19.54
N GLY A 361 1.55 -17.85 -20.70
CA GLY A 361 0.86 -17.06 -21.73
C GLY A 361 0.87 -15.54 -21.47
N ASP A 362 -0.30 -14.88 -21.49
CA ASP A 362 -0.44 -13.42 -21.29
C ASP A 362 -0.04 -13.01 -19.85
N PHE A 363 1.25 -12.94 -19.54
CA PHE A 363 1.75 -12.33 -18.31
C PHE A 363 1.96 -10.84 -18.53
N GLY A 364 1.50 -10.03 -17.57
CA GLY A 364 1.68 -8.59 -17.64
C GLY A 364 1.51 -7.94 -16.28
N HIS A 365 2.25 -6.86 -16.05
CA HIS A 365 1.96 -5.94 -14.97
C HIS A 365 0.70 -5.13 -15.35
N LEU A 366 -0.30 -5.08 -14.47
CA LEU A 366 -1.53 -4.29 -14.64
C LEU A 366 -1.21 -2.82 -14.91
N PHE A 367 -1.14 -2.42 -16.18
CA PHE A 367 -1.18 -1.02 -16.61
C PHE A 367 -1.92 -0.93 -17.94
N THR A 368 -3.25 -0.76 -17.83
CA THR A 368 -4.19 -0.55 -18.94
C THR A 368 -4.12 0.86 -19.55
N GLU A 369 -3.18 1.72 -19.11
CA GLU A 369 -3.17 3.15 -19.45
C GLU A 369 -2.15 3.56 -20.53
N LEU A 370 -1.23 2.67 -20.92
CA LEU A 370 -0.12 3.07 -21.80
C LEU A 370 -0.39 2.89 -23.30
N ASN A 371 -1.59 2.39 -23.68
CA ASN A 371 -2.02 2.19 -25.07
C ASN A 371 -0.91 1.57 -25.96
N LEU A 372 -0.21 0.57 -25.44
CA LEU A 372 0.82 -0.15 -26.20
C LEU A 372 0.10 -1.09 -27.17
N SER A 373 -0.06 -0.66 -28.42
CA SER A 373 -0.72 -1.45 -29.47
C SER A 373 0.04 -2.72 -29.89
N GLN A 374 1.26 -2.94 -29.36
CA GLN A 374 2.18 -4.00 -29.78
C GLN A 374 2.85 -4.76 -28.61
N ALA A 375 2.46 -4.55 -27.35
CA ALA A 375 3.09 -5.28 -26.24
C ALA A 375 2.68 -6.75 -26.26
N ARG A 376 3.66 -7.66 -26.42
CA ARG A 376 3.46 -9.12 -26.34
C ARG A 376 3.67 -9.66 -24.92
N GLY A 377 4.48 -8.96 -24.12
CA GLY A 377 4.76 -9.25 -22.72
C GLY A 377 5.61 -8.14 -22.12
N ILE A 378 5.36 -7.80 -20.84
CA ILE A 378 6.04 -6.70 -20.13
C ILE A 378 6.74 -7.25 -18.90
N ILE A 379 8.06 -7.06 -18.79
CA ILE A 379 8.82 -7.31 -17.57
C ILE A 379 9.21 -5.99 -16.92
N THR A 380 8.82 -5.80 -15.66
CA THR A 380 9.29 -4.67 -14.86
C THR A 380 10.63 -4.99 -14.21
N ILE A 381 11.57 -4.07 -14.38
CA ILE A 381 12.85 -4.05 -13.70
C ILE A 381 12.95 -2.71 -12.99
N ALA A 382 13.30 -2.73 -11.71
CA ALA A 382 13.57 -1.50 -10.97
C ALA A 382 15.07 -1.41 -10.70
N PRO A 383 15.86 -0.65 -11.47
CA PRO A 383 17.23 -0.30 -11.09
C PRO A 383 17.26 0.75 -9.97
N GLU A 384 16.19 1.54 -9.80
CA GLU A 384 16.11 2.80 -9.04
C GLU A 384 17.02 3.92 -9.54
N TRP A 385 18.31 3.67 -9.79
CA TRP A 385 19.23 4.69 -10.30
C TRP A 385 20.09 4.14 -11.43
N ALA A 386 20.50 5.03 -12.35
CA ALA A 386 21.42 4.66 -13.42
C ALA A 386 22.88 4.61 -12.94
N ALA A 387 23.24 5.47 -11.97
CA ALA A 387 24.56 5.49 -11.36
C ALA A 387 24.74 4.33 -10.37
N GLY A 388 25.68 3.43 -10.65
CA GLY A 388 25.87 2.19 -9.88
C GLY A 388 26.33 2.42 -8.44
N ASP A 389 27.07 3.49 -8.17
CA ASP A 389 27.47 3.85 -6.82
C ASP A 389 26.33 4.46 -6.00
N LEU A 390 25.39 5.18 -6.64
CA LEU A 390 24.15 5.63 -6.01
C LEU A 390 23.22 4.45 -5.69
N VAL A 391 23.13 3.46 -6.58
CA VAL A 391 22.45 2.18 -6.32
C VAL A 391 23.01 1.49 -5.08
N ALA A 392 24.34 1.37 -4.99
CA ALA A 392 25.01 0.76 -3.84
C ALA A 392 24.83 1.57 -2.56
N LEU A 393 24.89 2.91 -2.66
CA LEU A 393 24.74 3.83 -1.54
C LEU A 393 23.40 3.63 -0.83
N TYR A 394 22.30 3.49 -1.58
CA TYR A 394 20.97 3.23 -1.03
C TYR A 394 20.72 1.75 -0.63
N GLY A 395 21.76 0.92 -0.58
CA GLY A 395 21.69 -0.46 -0.12
C GLY A 395 21.12 -1.44 -1.15
N LYS A 396 21.02 -1.03 -2.42
CA LYS A 396 20.48 -1.88 -3.48
C LYS A 396 21.56 -2.72 -4.12
N THR A 397 21.25 -3.98 -4.37
CA THR A 397 22.21 -4.98 -4.87
C THR A 397 22.06 -5.27 -6.39
N GLN A 398 21.21 -4.53 -7.10
CA GLN A 398 21.00 -4.67 -8.54
C GLN A 398 22.08 -3.91 -9.33
N THR A 399 23.22 -4.55 -9.58
CA THR A 399 24.28 -3.98 -10.43
C THR A 399 23.87 -3.98 -11.90
N ARG A 400 24.56 -3.17 -12.73
CA ARG A 400 24.30 -3.11 -14.18
C ARG A 400 24.47 -4.47 -14.85
N GLU A 401 25.44 -5.27 -14.43
CA GLU A 401 25.70 -6.61 -14.96
C GLU A 401 24.52 -7.56 -14.69
N ARG A 402 23.96 -7.48 -13.48
CA ARG A 402 22.79 -8.28 -13.09
C ARG A 402 21.55 -7.90 -13.90
N VAL A 403 21.32 -6.60 -14.09
CA VAL A 403 20.22 -6.14 -14.95
C VAL A 403 20.43 -6.52 -16.41
N ASN A 404 21.65 -6.40 -16.92
CA ASN A 404 21.98 -6.80 -18.29
C ASN A 404 21.72 -8.29 -18.53
N LYS A 405 22.08 -9.14 -17.56
CA LYS A 405 21.75 -10.57 -17.60
C LYS A 405 20.24 -10.79 -17.66
N ALA A 406 19.46 -10.06 -16.87
CA ALA A 406 18.01 -10.13 -16.92
C ALA A 406 17.45 -9.78 -18.30
N ILE A 407 17.98 -8.72 -18.92
CA ILE A 407 17.58 -8.29 -20.27
C ILE A 407 17.99 -9.32 -21.34
N ASP A 408 19.17 -9.95 -21.21
CA ASP A 408 19.60 -11.01 -22.12
C ASP A 408 18.65 -12.21 -22.09
N LEU A 409 18.15 -12.54 -20.90
CA LEU A 409 17.13 -13.57 -20.74
C LEU A 409 15.82 -13.14 -21.42
N CYS A 410 15.37 -11.89 -21.23
CA CYS A 410 14.17 -11.40 -21.91
C CYS A 410 14.32 -11.42 -23.44
N ARG A 411 15.51 -11.07 -23.97
CA ARG A 411 15.83 -11.13 -25.41
C ARG A 411 15.72 -12.54 -25.99
N ALA A 412 16.00 -13.56 -25.20
CA ALA A 412 15.91 -14.94 -25.66
C ALA A 412 14.45 -15.43 -25.78
N SER A 413 13.50 -14.71 -25.18
CA SER A 413 12.07 -15.02 -25.21
C SER A 413 11.39 -14.38 -26.42
N GLU A 414 10.57 -15.14 -27.16
CA GLU A 414 9.78 -14.55 -28.25
C GLU A 414 8.57 -13.76 -27.74
N ASP A 415 8.11 -14.05 -26.52
CA ASP A 415 6.90 -13.45 -25.93
C ASP A 415 7.15 -12.12 -25.18
N ILE A 416 8.42 -11.80 -24.85
CA ILE A 416 8.77 -10.57 -24.14
C ILE A 416 9.38 -9.56 -25.11
N ASN A 417 8.66 -8.47 -25.37
CA ASN A 417 9.18 -7.38 -26.19
C ASN A 417 9.24 -6.04 -25.46
N THR A 418 8.74 -5.94 -24.24
CA THR A 418 8.69 -4.66 -23.51
C THR A 418 9.36 -4.76 -22.16
N ILE A 419 10.27 -3.83 -21.88
CA ILE A 419 10.92 -3.68 -20.57
C ILE A 419 10.44 -2.38 -19.92
N MET A 420 9.87 -2.48 -18.73
CA MET A 420 9.49 -1.31 -17.92
C MET A 420 10.56 -1.08 -16.85
N LEU A 421 11.17 0.10 -16.84
CA LEU A 421 12.23 0.51 -15.93
C LEU A 421 11.70 1.48 -14.88
N TYR A 422 11.84 1.17 -13.60
CA TYR A 422 11.50 2.08 -12.50
C TYR A 422 12.75 2.79 -11.99
N PHE A 423 12.72 4.11 -12.02
CA PHE A 423 13.77 4.96 -11.47
C PHE A 423 13.21 5.90 -10.41
N ILE A 424 14.05 6.18 -9.42
CA ILE A 424 13.86 7.20 -8.40
C ILE A 424 14.70 8.42 -8.79
N VAL A 425 14.08 9.59 -8.81
CA VAL A 425 14.75 10.88 -9.10
C VAL A 425 14.65 11.85 -7.91
N GLY A 426 15.58 12.79 -7.83
CA GLY A 426 15.59 13.80 -6.76
C GLY A 426 16.05 13.28 -5.41
N ALA A 427 16.78 12.16 -5.39
CA ALA A 427 17.38 11.60 -4.19
C ALA A 427 18.60 12.43 -3.74
N PRO A 428 18.83 12.61 -2.43
CA PRO A 428 20.13 13.03 -1.92
C PRO A 428 21.27 12.18 -2.49
N GLY A 429 22.39 12.81 -2.85
CA GLY A 429 23.50 12.16 -3.55
C GLY A 429 23.29 11.94 -5.06
N GLU A 430 22.13 12.30 -5.65
CA GLU A 430 21.94 12.28 -7.10
C GLU A 430 22.50 13.57 -7.75
N HIS A 431 23.42 13.41 -8.71
CA HIS A 431 23.87 14.51 -9.55
C HIS A 431 23.06 14.57 -10.86
N PRO A 432 22.97 15.75 -11.52
CA PRO A 432 22.28 15.87 -12.81
C PRO A 432 22.77 14.88 -13.87
N ALA A 433 24.06 14.55 -13.89
CA ALA A 433 24.63 13.56 -14.81
C ALA A 433 24.10 12.15 -14.55
N ASP A 434 23.91 11.74 -13.29
CA ASP A 434 23.36 10.43 -12.92
C ASP A 434 21.93 10.28 -13.45
N ARG A 435 21.15 11.34 -13.31
CA ARG A 435 19.75 11.39 -13.76
C ARG A 435 19.65 11.37 -15.28
N LEU A 436 20.47 12.14 -15.98
CA LEU A 436 20.52 12.11 -17.44
C LEU A 436 20.99 10.75 -17.97
N ALA A 437 21.83 10.02 -17.23
CA ALA A 437 22.24 8.67 -17.59
C ALA A 437 21.08 7.66 -17.65
N ILE A 438 19.90 7.98 -17.13
CA ILE A 438 18.67 7.18 -17.32
C ILE A 438 18.32 7.06 -18.81
N ALA A 439 18.55 8.12 -19.59
CA ALA A 439 18.34 8.10 -21.04
C ALA A 439 19.28 7.11 -21.74
N ASP A 440 20.58 7.17 -21.42
CA ASP A 440 21.57 6.23 -21.93
C ASP A 440 21.23 4.79 -21.52
N TYR A 441 20.82 4.60 -20.25
CA TYR A 441 20.41 3.31 -19.72
C TYR A 441 19.24 2.71 -20.53
N ALA A 442 18.20 3.49 -20.79
CA ALA A 442 17.02 3.06 -21.53
C ALA A 442 17.35 2.72 -22.99
N ARG A 443 18.18 3.53 -23.66
CA ARG A 443 18.67 3.22 -25.01
C ARG A 443 19.42 1.88 -25.02
N ASP A 444 20.37 1.71 -24.13
CA ASP A 444 21.17 0.50 -24.03
C ASP A 444 20.29 -0.74 -23.75
N VAL A 445 19.25 -0.63 -22.92
CA VAL A 445 18.29 -1.72 -22.68
C VAL A 445 17.57 -2.09 -23.97
N ARG A 446 17.08 -1.10 -24.73
CA ARG A 446 16.37 -1.33 -26.00
C ARG A 446 17.26 -1.95 -27.07
N GLU A 447 18.50 -1.51 -27.18
CA GLU A 447 19.50 -2.09 -28.08
C GLU A 447 19.82 -3.53 -27.68
N ARG A 448 20.03 -3.77 -26.37
CA ARG A 448 20.35 -5.09 -25.84
C ARG A 448 19.21 -6.09 -26.01
N LEU A 449 17.96 -5.65 -25.84
CA LEU A 449 16.75 -6.45 -26.06
C LEU A 449 16.67 -6.95 -27.50
N GLY A 450 17.08 -6.13 -28.48
CA GLY A 450 17.33 -6.58 -29.85
C GLY A 450 16.11 -6.92 -30.70
N HIS A 451 14.89 -6.96 -30.15
CA HIS A 451 13.66 -7.14 -30.94
C HIS A 451 13.30 -5.88 -31.73
N ALA A 452 12.84 -6.05 -32.98
CA ALA A 452 12.46 -4.94 -33.84
C ALA A 452 11.26 -4.15 -33.28
N ASP A 453 10.29 -4.85 -32.69
CA ASP A 453 9.12 -4.31 -31.99
C ASP A 453 9.38 -4.02 -30.50
N GLY A 454 10.65 -4.10 -30.07
CA GLY A 454 11.02 -3.91 -28.67
C GLY A 454 10.65 -2.51 -28.15
N SER A 455 10.20 -2.40 -26.91
CA SER A 455 9.85 -1.11 -26.30
C SER A 455 10.40 -0.96 -24.88
N VAL A 456 10.71 0.27 -24.48
CA VAL A 456 11.17 0.60 -23.12
C VAL A 456 10.31 1.71 -22.52
N ILE A 457 9.75 1.44 -21.34
CA ILE A 457 8.99 2.41 -20.57
C ILE A 457 9.83 2.80 -19.37
N VAL A 458 10.13 4.08 -19.21
CA VAL A 458 10.82 4.65 -18.06
C VAL A 458 9.77 5.29 -17.16
N LYS A 459 9.47 4.66 -16.02
CA LYS A 459 8.64 5.27 -14.97
C LYS A 459 9.54 5.96 -13.95
N LEU A 460 9.23 7.22 -13.69
CA LEU A 460 9.96 8.05 -12.73
C LEU A 460 9.11 8.26 -11.48
N HIS A 461 9.67 7.88 -10.34
CA HIS A 461 9.12 8.19 -9.03
C HIS A 461 10.05 9.16 -8.31
N GLN A 462 9.48 10.00 -7.45
CA GLN A 462 10.29 10.86 -6.60
C GLN A 462 10.88 10.07 -5.43
N PHE A 463 12.11 10.41 -5.07
CA PHE A 463 12.66 9.97 -3.80
C PHE A 463 11.83 10.54 -2.64
N MET A 464 11.17 9.66 -1.90
CA MET A 464 10.35 10.00 -0.75
C MET A 464 10.89 9.28 0.48
N PRO A 465 11.53 9.98 1.43
CA PRO A 465 11.90 9.37 2.69
C PRO A 465 10.68 8.83 3.43
N LYS A 466 10.80 7.63 3.98
CA LYS A 466 9.68 6.95 4.63
C LYS A 466 9.92 6.78 6.13
N PRO A 467 8.94 7.12 6.99
CA PRO A 467 8.94 6.72 8.39
C PRO A 467 9.24 5.24 8.55
N GLY A 468 10.12 4.90 9.49
CA GLY A 468 10.54 3.51 9.71
C GLY A 468 11.70 3.04 8.82
N THR A 469 12.33 3.93 8.03
CA THR A 469 13.51 3.59 7.21
C THR A 469 14.75 4.37 7.63
N PRO A 470 15.97 3.89 7.31
CA PRO A 470 17.20 4.67 7.51
C PRO A 470 17.19 6.04 6.81
N SER A 471 16.41 6.20 5.75
CA SER A 471 16.31 7.47 5.03
C SER A 471 15.35 8.48 5.65
N GLN A 472 14.57 8.12 6.67
CA GLN A 472 13.40 8.90 7.12
C GLN A 472 13.69 10.37 7.45
N ARG A 473 14.93 10.71 7.85
CA ARG A 473 15.38 12.08 8.15
C ARG A 473 15.92 12.85 6.95
N LEU A 474 16.27 12.17 5.88
CA LEU A 474 16.89 12.80 4.72
C LEU A 474 15.98 13.88 4.14
N ARG A 475 16.62 14.86 3.51
CA ARG A 475 15.94 15.82 2.66
C ARG A 475 15.45 15.15 1.37
N MET A 476 14.59 15.85 0.64
CA MET A 476 14.15 15.44 -0.68
C MET A 476 14.00 16.64 -1.60
N ALA A 477 14.04 16.39 -2.91
CA ALA A 477 13.72 17.42 -3.91
C ALA A 477 12.26 17.88 -3.79
N ASP A 478 11.95 19.06 -4.31
CA ASP A 478 10.57 19.52 -4.46
C ASP A 478 9.86 18.71 -5.56
N PRO A 479 8.63 18.20 -5.34
CA PRO A 479 7.88 17.47 -6.35
C PRO A 479 7.73 18.19 -7.70
N ASP A 480 7.70 19.53 -7.71
CA ASP A 480 7.63 20.34 -8.95
C ASP A 480 8.78 20.04 -9.93
N LEU A 481 9.93 19.56 -9.42
CA LEU A 481 11.10 19.29 -10.24
C LEU A 481 11.01 17.98 -11.02
N VAL A 482 10.12 17.06 -10.64
CA VAL A 482 10.04 15.71 -11.23
C VAL A 482 9.60 15.77 -12.70
N GLU A 483 8.68 16.66 -13.04
CA GLU A 483 8.25 16.86 -14.43
C GLU A 483 9.38 17.40 -15.31
N ASP A 484 10.14 18.38 -14.80
CA ASP A 484 11.31 18.92 -15.50
C ASP A 484 12.39 17.85 -15.67
N TYR A 485 12.63 17.02 -14.65
CA TYR A 485 13.52 15.88 -14.73
C TYR A 485 13.09 14.88 -15.82
N ALA A 486 11.80 14.56 -15.89
CA ALA A 486 11.24 13.68 -16.91
C ALA A 486 11.43 14.27 -18.32
N LYS A 487 11.21 15.57 -18.47
CA LYS A 487 11.43 16.30 -19.73
C LYS A 487 12.90 16.25 -20.15
N GLN A 488 13.83 16.54 -19.25
CA GLN A 488 15.26 16.47 -19.52
C GLN A 488 15.71 15.07 -19.98
N ILE A 489 15.20 14.01 -19.34
CA ILE A 489 15.48 12.61 -19.72
C ILE A 489 14.89 12.29 -21.10
N ALA A 490 13.65 12.71 -21.36
CA ALA A 490 12.99 12.51 -22.65
C ALA A 490 13.72 13.26 -23.79
N ASP A 491 14.11 14.51 -23.57
CA ASP A 491 14.83 15.32 -24.56
C ASP A 491 16.23 14.76 -24.86
N ARG A 492 16.91 14.23 -23.83
CA ARG A 492 18.15 13.49 -24.02
C ARG A 492 17.93 12.21 -24.82
N LEU A 493 16.90 11.43 -24.51
CA LEU A 493 16.55 10.23 -25.29
C LEU A 493 16.30 10.58 -26.76
N ARG A 494 15.49 11.60 -27.05
CA ARG A 494 15.25 12.10 -28.42
C ARG A 494 16.54 12.48 -29.12
N THR A 495 17.47 13.12 -28.41
CA THR A 495 18.79 13.47 -28.96
C THR A 495 19.62 12.23 -29.28
N LEU A 496 19.55 11.19 -28.44
CA LEU A 496 20.31 9.95 -28.60
C LEU A 496 19.78 9.05 -29.72
N VAL A 497 18.46 8.99 -29.94
CA VAL A 497 17.84 7.99 -30.84
C VAL A 497 17.05 8.59 -32.02
N GLY A 498 16.77 9.89 -31.98
CA GLY A 498 15.90 10.58 -32.94
C GLY A 498 14.40 10.49 -32.59
N GLU A 499 13.60 11.44 -33.09
CA GLU A 499 12.18 11.57 -32.73
C GLU A 499 11.33 10.36 -33.14
N GLU A 500 11.62 9.77 -34.30
CA GLU A 500 10.91 8.61 -34.82
C GLU A 500 11.08 7.39 -33.89
N GLN A 501 12.33 7.05 -33.55
CA GLN A 501 12.60 5.93 -32.64
C GLN A 501 12.06 6.19 -31.24
N TYR A 502 12.17 7.43 -30.73
CA TYR A 502 11.60 7.81 -29.44
C TYR A 502 10.08 7.54 -29.42
N THR A 503 9.35 8.09 -30.38
CA THR A 503 7.90 7.96 -30.47
C THR A 503 7.46 6.51 -30.66
N GLN A 504 8.23 5.71 -31.37
CA GLN A 504 7.90 4.31 -31.60
C GLN A 504 8.19 3.40 -30.40
N HIS A 505 9.34 3.57 -29.74
CA HIS A 505 9.88 2.55 -28.83
C HIS A 505 10.04 3.00 -27.38
N TYR A 506 9.91 4.30 -27.06
CA TYR A 506 10.21 4.80 -25.72
C TYR A 506 9.05 5.59 -25.13
N ARG A 507 8.82 5.42 -23.83
CA ARG A 507 7.89 6.26 -23.05
C ARG A 507 8.58 6.69 -21.77
N VAL A 508 8.59 7.99 -21.46
CA VAL A 508 9.03 8.51 -20.16
C VAL A 508 7.79 9.01 -19.43
N VAL A 509 7.49 8.42 -18.28
CA VAL A 509 6.25 8.64 -17.53
C VAL A 509 6.61 9.15 -16.13
N PRO A 510 6.41 10.45 -15.84
CA PRO A 510 6.55 10.97 -14.49
C PRO A 510 5.39 10.51 -13.59
N GLY A 511 5.62 10.56 -12.27
CA GLY A 511 4.57 10.38 -11.27
C GLY A 511 3.60 11.57 -11.20
N ASP A 512 2.45 11.37 -10.56
CA ASP A 512 1.44 12.40 -10.36
C ASP A 512 1.88 13.45 -9.32
N THR A 513 2.04 14.69 -9.76
CA THR A 513 2.59 15.80 -8.96
C THR A 513 1.71 16.16 -7.76
N SER A 514 0.39 16.20 -7.93
CA SER A 514 -0.58 16.47 -6.85
C SER A 514 -0.44 15.45 -5.71
N ARG A 515 -0.42 14.16 -6.06
CA ARG A 515 -0.22 13.06 -5.13
C ARG A 515 1.12 13.17 -4.41
N MET A 516 2.20 13.52 -5.11
CA MET A 516 3.52 13.68 -4.50
C MET A 516 3.53 14.81 -3.46
N HIS A 517 2.90 15.96 -3.73
CA HIS A 517 2.79 17.04 -2.73
C HIS A 517 2.02 16.62 -1.47
N LEU A 518 0.90 15.91 -1.63
CA LEU A 518 0.17 15.36 -0.49
C LEU A 518 1.01 14.33 0.26
N GLU A 519 1.69 13.43 -0.44
CA GLU A 519 2.51 12.39 0.15
C GLU A 519 3.66 12.97 1.00
N VAL A 520 4.27 14.09 0.57
CA VAL A 520 5.30 14.83 1.33
C VAL A 520 4.78 15.22 2.71
N VAL A 521 3.66 15.94 2.77
CA VAL A 521 3.16 16.50 4.03
C VAL A 521 2.53 15.42 4.92
N CYS A 522 1.89 14.42 4.32
CA CYS A 522 1.22 13.33 5.04
C CYS A 522 2.18 12.26 5.58
N SER A 523 3.35 12.07 4.97
CA SER A 523 4.32 11.07 5.45
C SER A 523 5.36 11.64 6.41
N ARG A 524 5.47 12.97 6.51
CA ARG A 524 6.51 13.66 7.28
C ARG A 524 5.91 14.74 8.19
N GLY A 525 4.66 14.58 8.57
CA GLY A 525 3.82 15.62 9.16
C GLY A 525 3.54 15.40 10.64
N ASP A 526 3.26 16.46 11.39
CA ASP A 526 2.65 16.30 12.72
C ASP A 526 1.12 16.33 12.63
N ARG A 527 0.44 16.14 13.77
CA ARG A 527 -1.03 16.06 13.87
C ARG A 527 -1.77 17.21 13.20
N ARG A 528 -1.17 18.39 13.11
CA ARG A 528 -1.80 19.56 12.49
C ARG A 528 -2.02 19.38 10.98
N ILE A 529 -1.30 18.48 10.32
CA ILE A 529 -1.53 18.15 8.91
C ILE A 529 -2.93 17.58 8.69
N GLY A 530 -3.45 16.78 9.63
CA GLY A 530 -4.84 16.31 9.53
C GLY A 530 -5.85 17.44 9.43
N HIS A 531 -5.63 18.53 10.17
CA HIS A 531 -6.52 19.70 10.15
C HIS A 531 -6.44 20.44 8.81
N VAL A 532 -5.26 20.53 8.20
CA VAL A 532 -5.07 21.10 6.85
C VAL A 532 -5.82 20.27 5.81
N LEU A 533 -5.69 18.94 5.88
CA LEU A 533 -6.39 18.05 4.97
C LEU A 533 -7.91 18.15 5.15
N GLU A 534 -8.40 18.25 6.40
CA GLU A 534 -9.82 18.43 6.69
C GLU A 534 -10.36 19.77 6.15
N ASP A 535 -9.57 20.85 6.27
CA ASP A 535 -9.94 22.16 5.72
C ASP A 535 -10.07 22.11 4.19
N LEU A 536 -9.06 21.55 3.49
CA LEU A 536 -9.09 21.38 2.04
C LEU A 536 -10.25 20.49 1.59
N TYR A 537 -10.47 19.38 2.32
CA TYR A 537 -11.56 18.45 2.06
C TYR A 537 -12.92 19.16 2.18
N THR A 538 -13.14 19.88 3.27
CA THR A 538 -14.40 20.60 3.59
C THR A 538 -14.63 21.78 2.65
N ALA A 539 -13.57 22.44 2.19
CA ALA A 539 -13.66 23.52 1.20
C ALA A 539 -14.02 23.02 -0.21
N GLY A 540 -14.09 21.69 -0.42
CA GLY A 540 -14.39 21.10 -1.72
C GLY A 540 -13.22 21.16 -2.70
N THR A 541 -11.99 21.39 -2.23
CA THR A 541 -10.79 21.36 -3.08
C THR A 541 -10.56 19.95 -3.61
N ASP A 542 -10.46 19.76 -4.93
CA ASP A 542 -10.18 18.44 -5.51
C ASP A 542 -8.72 18.05 -5.23
N LEU A 543 -8.54 17.18 -4.24
CA LEU A 543 -7.23 16.72 -3.78
C LEU A 543 -6.49 15.86 -4.83
N ARG A 544 -7.15 15.42 -5.90
CA ARG A 544 -6.52 14.71 -7.02
C ARG A 544 -5.75 15.64 -7.95
N THR A 545 -6.08 16.93 -7.93
CA THR A 545 -5.47 17.96 -8.79
C THR A 545 -5.00 19.15 -7.97
N LEU A 546 -4.67 18.93 -6.69
CA LEU A 546 -4.21 19.95 -5.77
C LEU A 546 -2.86 20.51 -6.24
N THR A 547 -2.77 21.82 -6.37
CA THR A 547 -1.49 22.47 -6.67
C THR A 547 -0.71 22.75 -5.39
N LYS A 548 0.61 22.86 -5.52
CA LYS A 548 1.48 23.30 -4.42
C LYS A 548 1.03 24.62 -3.79
N ASP A 549 0.65 25.61 -4.60
CA ASP A 549 0.22 26.92 -4.09
C ASP A 549 -1.02 26.80 -3.19
N GLN A 550 -2.00 25.98 -3.58
CA GLN A 550 -3.18 25.70 -2.75
C GLN A 550 -2.79 25.02 -1.44
N LEU A 551 -1.86 24.06 -1.49
CA LEU A 551 -1.38 23.36 -0.30
C LEU A 551 -0.61 24.30 0.64
N VAL A 552 0.28 25.14 0.10
CA VAL A 552 1.05 26.15 0.86
C VAL A 552 0.10 27.13 1.53
N GLU A 553 -0.91 27.64 0.81
CA GLU A 553 -1.90 28.55 1.39
C GLU A 553 -2.68 27.89 2.55
N ALA A 554 -3.03 26.61 2.41
CA ALA A 554 -3.72 25.86 3.45
C ALA A 554 -2.83 25.59 4.69
N LEU A 555 -1.55 25.29 4.47
CA LEU A 555 -0.55 25.13 5.54
C LEU A 555 -0.32 26.46 6.29
N ASP A 556 -0.18 27.57 5.57
CA ASP A 556 0.06 28.90 6.14
C ASP A 556 -1.09 29.33 7.07
N LYS A 557 -2.34 29.03 6.71
CA LYS A 557 -3.53 29.28 7.56
C LYS A 557 -3.46 28.55 8.91
N ARG A 558 -2.69 27.47 8.99
CA ARG A 558 -2.44 26.69 10.22
C ARG A 558 -1.06 26.94 10.82
N GLY A 559 -0.31 27.92 10.30
CA GLY A 559 1.03 28.28 10.77
C GLY A 559 2.08 27.19 10.51
N LEU A 560 1.92 26.43 9.43
CA LEU A 560 2.80 25.35 9.00
C LEU A 560 3.58 25.78 7.74
N ASP A 561 4.83 25.35 7.64
CA ASP A 561 5.71 25.66 6.51
C ASP A 561 5.90 24.43 5.64
N TYR A 562 5.50 24.51 4.37
CA TYR A 562 5.69 23.45 3.39
C TYR A 562 7.15 23.02 3.25
N ASN A 563 8.09 23.98 3.23
CA ASN A 563 9.51 23.70 3.01
C ASN A 563 10.13 22.90 4.15
N ARG A 564 9.52 22.95 5.34
CA ARG A 564 9.92 22.13 6.49
C ARG A 564 9.84 20.64 6.18
N HIS A 565 8.88 20.21 5.36
CA HIS A 565 8.71 18.80 5.02
C HIS A 565 9.74 18.32 3.99
N LEU A 566 10.37 19.22 3.24
CA LEU A 566 11.38 18.86 2.22
C LEU A 566 12.81 18.78 2.77
N ARG A 567 13.12 19.53 3.84
CA ARG A 567 14.48 19.60 4.41
C ARG A 567 14.88 18.33 5.18
N HIS A 568 16.15 18.26 5.53
CA HIS A 568 16.64 17.27 6.49
C HIS A 568 16.04 17.53 7.88
N MET A 569 15.66 16.47 8.59
CA MET A 569 15.04 16.54 9.92
C MET A 569 16.10 16.32 11.01
N ASP A 570 16.77 17.40 11.41
CA ASP A 570 17.80 17.42 12.45
C ASP A 570 17.23 17.30 13.88
N GLU A 571 15.91 17.46 14.04
CA GLU A 571 15.26 17.41 15.34
C GLU A 571 15.47 16.06 16.05
N PRO A 572 15.72 16.04 17.37
CA PRO A 572 15.86 14.79 18.11
C PRO A 572 14.55 13.97 18.10
N VAL A 573 13.41 14.64 18.04
CA VAL A 573 12.07 14.04 18.05
C VAL A 573 11.44 14.23 16.67
N LEU A 574 11.06 13.12 16.04
CA LEU A 574 10.27 13.10 14.81
C LEU A 574 8.77 13.17 15.15
N PRO A 575 7.89 13.58 14.23
CA PRO A 575 6.45 13.52 14.47
C PRO A 575 6.00 12.12 14.93
N TRP A 576 6.36 11.07 14.20
CA TRP A 576 6.07 9.66 14.52
C TRP A 576 6.99 9.05 15.60
N HIS A 577 7.56 9.87 16.50
CA HIS A 577 8.56 9.40 17.48
C HIS A 577 8.08 8.21 18.32
N THR A 578 6.82 8.22 18.75
CA THR A 578 6.22 7.16 19.56
C THR A 578 6.28 5.78 18.90
N ILE A 579 6.29 5.72 17.57
CA ILE A 579 6.32 4.46 16.81
C ILE A 579 7.64 4.24 16.05
N ASN A 580 8.61 5.14 16.25
CA ASN A 580 9.89 5.07 15.56
C ASN A 580 10.78 3.99 16.18
N HIS A 581 11.21 3.05 15.36
CA HIS A 581 12.08 1.94 15.75
C HIS A 581 13.46 2.00 15.08
N VAL A 582 13.72 3.02 14.26
CA VAL A 582 14.97 3.14 13.51
C VAL A 582 16.11 3.55 14.44
N ASN A 583 17.24 2.85 14.33
CA ASN A 583 18.45 3.19 15.06
C ASN A 583 19.07 4.50 14.54
N ARG A 584 19.20 5.50 15.41
CA ARG A 584 19.74 6.82 15.07
C ARG A 584 21.18 6.80 14.55
N ASP A 585 22.03 5.90 15.03
CA ASP A 585 23.41 5.78 14.55
C ASP A 585 23.43 5.27 13.10
N ALA A 586 22.50 4.37 12.74
CA ALA A 586 22.36 3.91 11.36
C ALA A 586 21.86 5.03 10.43
N GLU A 587 20.92 5.86 10.90
CA GLU A 587 20.49 7.06 10.16
C GLU A 587 21.65 8.03 9.91
N GLN A 588 22.48 8.25 10.94
CA GLN A 588 23.63 9.15 10.85
C GLN A 588 24.69 8.62 9.88
N GLN A 589 25.06 7.35 9.99
CA GLN A 589 26.00 6.71 9.06
C GLN A 589 25.51 6.79 7.62
N PHE A 590 24.22 6.57 7.41
CA PHE A 590 23.60 6.68 6.09
C PHE A 590 23.66 8.11 5.55
N THR A 591 23.36 9.10 6.40
CA THR A 591 23.45 10.53 6.07
C THR A 591 24.87 10.96 5.74
N ASP A 592 25.86 10.52 6.53
CA ASP A 592 27.27 10.85 6.31
C ASP A 592 27.78 10.29 4.98
N ALA A 593 27.36 9.08 4.61
CA ALA A 593 27.69 8.46 3.33
C ALA A 593 27.12 9.25 2.14
N ILE A 594 25.89 9.76 2.27
CA ILE A 594 25.24 10.63 1.29
C ILE A 594 26.02 11.95 1.14
N LEU A 595 26.31 12.63 2.25
CA LEU A 595 27.04 13.90 2.23
C LEU A 595 28.46 13.74 1.65
N ALA A 596 29.12 12.62 1.93
CA ALA A 596 30.43 12.29 1.37
C ALA A 596 30.41 12.07 -0.14
N ARG A 597 29.27 11.63 -0.72
CA ARG A 597 29.08 11.57 -2.17
C ARG A 597 28.84 12.95 -2.75
N GLU A 598 27.98 13.75 -2.12
CA GLU A 598 27.62 15.09 -2.60
C GLU A 598 28.79 16.08 -2.62
N GLY A 599 29.80 15.87 -1.76
CA GLY A 599 31.03 16.65 -1.74
C GLY A 599 32.08 16.27 -2.79
N ARG A 600 31.84 15.22 -3.60
CA ARG A 600 32.70 14.81 -4.72
C ARG A 600 32.22 15.46 -6.01
#